data_AF-A0A3Q3VLE5-F1
#
_entry.id   AF-A0A3Q3VLE5-F1
#
_cell.length_a   1.000
_cell.length_b   1.000
_cell.length_c   1.000
_cell.angle_alpha   90.00
_cell.angle_beta   90.00
_cell.angle_gamma   90.00
#
_symmetry.space_group_name_H-M   'P 1'
#
loop_
_entity.id
_entity.type
_entity.pdbx_description
1 polymer ?
#
loop_
_entity_poly.entity_id
_entity_poly.type
_entity_poly.pdbx_seq_one_letter_code
_entity_poly.pdbx_strand_id
1 'polypeptide(L)'
;TFFGTMYTSDDRGILFSKSLERHLFDGQRKSDFTNITSLRGVYLTNKLDDSRIRSVISFNRGGTWRQLSKPENCNLHIHGEHSRNNRIVPMLALTEPTAVGLVIAHGTVGDSLSSSQHPDVFVSSDGGYNWRGTLRGPHHYSILDSGGLVVAVEAHRDAQVKTIFSTDEGQCWKFYNFTKQPFFFAGLASEPGTKAMSVSVWGFRPEDDGQPMWVAVTIDFQSLITRETDQDYEEWLAHSSHMKGDQERNGCVLGVKETYRRLKKQSVCRNGRGFVVNKKQSPCLCTREDYLDYGYYRHKNTSECVRQSSAPNKTLEMCLSGEEDELLTAYRKVPSDRCEGGFSPQLAVQTVKLVLILVCVGAGVVVLVAVVSAVFTVKRMVYRNG
;
A
#
# COMPACT_ATOMS: atom_id res chain seq x y z
N THR A 1 3.86 -24.42 -5.47
CA THR A 1 3.48 -23.04 -5.10
C THR A 1 2.36 -23.10 -4.09
N PHE A 2 2.43 -22.34 -3.01
CA PHE A 2 1.43 -22.38 -1.95
C PHE A 2 0.57 -21.10 -1.99
N PHE A 3 -0.59 -21.14 -1.35
CA PHE A 3 -1.46 -19.98 -1.24
C PHE A 3 -2.13 -19.91 0.13
N GLY A 4 -2.44 -18.68 0.56
CA GLY A 4 -3.07 -18.40 1.84
C GLY A 4 -4.13 -17.30 1.71
N THR A 5 -4.62 -16.84 2.86
CA THR A 5 -5.60 -15.74 2.92
C THR A 5 -5.00 -14.60 3.73
N MET A 6 -5.03 -13.40 3.18
CA MET A 6 -4.60 -12.19 3.85
C MET A 6 -5.74 -11.59 4.66
N TYR A 7 -5.40 -11.05 5.83
CA TYR A 7 -6.31 -10.36 6.72
C TYR A 7 -5.77 -8.98 7.09
N THR A 8 -6.67 -8.02 7.31
CA THR A 8 -6.36 -6.69 7.83
C THR A 8 -6.94 -6.52 9.22
N SER A 9 -6.12 -6.04 10.17
CA SER A 9 -6.52 -5.85 11.57
C SER A 9 -7.22 -4.51 11.82
N ASP A 10 -7.80 -4.30 13.00
CA ASP A 10 -8.04 -2.95 13.56
C ASP A 10 -6.70 -2.25 13.92
N ASP A 11 -6.82 -1.02 14.39
CA ASP A 11 -5.77 -0.25 15.06
C ASP A 11 -5.20 -0.93 16.32
N ARG A 12 -5.95 -1.83 16.95
CA ARG A 12 -5.50 -2.63 18.11
C ARG A 12 -4.81 -3.94 17.75
N GLY A 13 -4.93 -4.42 16.52
CA GLY A 13 -4.35 -5.71 16.11
C GLY A 13 -5.13 -6.94 16.59
N ILE A 14 -6.39 -6.78 16.99
CA ILE A 14 -7.24 -7.82 17.60
C ILE A 14 -8.25 -8.36 16.60
N LEU A 15 -8.95 -7.46 15.91
CA LEU A 15 -10.07 -7.81 15.04
C LEU A 15 -9.63 -7.83 13.57
N PHE A 16 -9.70 -9.00 12.95
CA PHE A 16 -9.24 -9.22 11.58
C PHE A 16 -10.40 -9.37 10.60
N SER A 17 -10.29 -8.70 9.45
CA SER A 17 -11.20 -8.85 8.31
C SER A 17 -10.46 -9.45 7.14
N LYS A 18 -11.11 -10.37 6.42
CA LYS A 18 -10.55 -11.01 5.23
C LYS A 18 -10.33 -9.95 4.14
N SER A 19 -9.12 -9.89 3.58
CA SER A 19 -8.70 -8.91 2.58
C SER A 19 -8.50 -9.53 1.19
N LEU A 20 -7.70 -10.60 1.10
CA LEU A 20 -7.40 -11.26 -0.17
C LEU A 20 -7.33 -12.77 0.00
N GLU A 21 -8.06 -13.50 -0.83
CA GLU A 21 -8.00 -14.95 -0.88
C GLU A 21 -6.98 -15.44 -1.90
N ARG A 22 -6.44 -16.64 -1.64
CA ARG A 22 -5.48 -17.34 -2.51
C ARG A 22 -4.23 -16.50 -2.82
N HIS A 23 -3.82 -15.69 -1.85
CA HIS A 23 -2.59 -14.92 -1.87
C HIS A 23 -1.38 -15.85 -2.02
N LEU A 24 -0.48 -15.55 -2.97
CA LEU A 24 0.65 -16.39 -3.32
C LEU A 24 1.77 -16.28 -2.28
N PHE A 25 2.28 -17.42 -1.82
CA PHE A 25 3.52 -17.48 -1.06
C PHE A 25 4.36 -18.69 -1.47
N ASP A 26 5.67 -18.60 -1.25
CA ASP A 26 6.59 -19.69 -1.54
C ASP A 26 6.84 -20.58 -0.30
N GLY A 27 7.39 -21.78 -0.53
CA GLY A 27 7.70 -22.72 0.55
C GLY A 27 8.77 -22.23 1.53
N GLN A 28 9.49 -21.15 1.21
CA GLN A 28 10.49 -20.51 2.07
C GLN A 28 9.88 -19.34 2.88
N ARG A 29 8.55 -19.23 2.93
CA ARG A 29 7.80 -18.17 3.63
C ARG A 29 8.02 -16.77 3.04
N LYS A 30 8.54 -16.65 1.81
CA LYS A 30 8.56 -15.38 1.08
C LYS A 30 7.26 -15.21 0.30
N SER A 31 6.86 -13.95 0.16
CA SER A 31 5.59 -13.55 -0.40
C SER A 31 5.83 -12.51 -1.47
N ASP A 32 5.07 -12.55 -2.56
CA ASP A 32 5.06 -11.51 -3.59
C ASP A 32 4.34 -10.24 -3.12
N PHE A 33 4.20 -10.04 -1.81
CA PHE A 33 3.53 -8.87 -1.26
C PHE A 33 4.52 -7.72 -1.23
N THR A 34 4.15 -6.62 -1.87
CA THR A 34 4.97 -5.43 -2.00
C THR A 34 4.18 -4.21 -1.54
N ASN A 35 4.73 -3.48 -0.58
CA ASN A 35 4.25 -2.15 -0.21
C ASN A 35 4.78 -1.14 -1.23
N ILE A 36 3.88 -0.44 -1.92
CA ILE A 36 4.28 0.60 -2.87
C ILE A 36 4.51 1.88 -2.08
N THR A 37 5.75 2.05 -1.60
CA THR A 37 6.10 3.10 -0.62
C THR A 37 6.02 4.51 -1.18
N SER A 38 5.99 4.66 -2.50
CA SER A 38 5.87 5.94 -3.21
C SER A 38 4.45 6.51 -3.23
N LEU A 39 3.42 5.77 -2.77
CA LEU A 39 2.05 6.26 -2.66
C LEU A 39 1.27 5.62 -1.50
N ARG A 40 0.55 6.44 -0.72
CA ARG A 40 -0.14 5.99 0.50
C ARG A 40 -1.23 4.95 0.19
N GLY A 41 -1.27 3.89 0.99
CA GLY A 41 -2.35 2.90 0.95
C GLY A 41 -2.27 1.92 -0.22
N VAL A 42 -1.17 1.96 -0.99
CA VAL A 42 -1.00 1.12 -2.17
C VAL A 42 -0.20 -0.14 -1.86
N TYR A 43 -0.76 -1.28 -2.23
CA TYR A 43 -0.15 -2.59 -2.05
C TYR A 43 -0.31 -3.42 -3.32
N LEU A 44 0.77 -4.08 -3.73
CA LEU A 44 0.82 -4.96 -4.89
C LEU A 44 1.07 -6.39 -4.42
N THR A 45 0.37 -7.36 -5.00
CA THR A 45 0.71 -8.75 -4.77
C THR A 45 0.26 -9.70 -5.86
N ASN A 46 0.65 -10.98 -5.77
CA ASN A 46 0.23 -12.03 -6.66
C ASN A 46 -0.72 -12.99 -5.94
N LYS A 47 -1.76 -13.46 -6.63
CA LYS A 47 -2.68 -14.50 -6.17
C LYS A 47 -2.71 -15.67 -7.14
N LEU A 48 -3.08 -16.85 -6.65
CA LEU A 48 -3.30 -18.04 -7.47
C LEU A 48 -4.79 -18.16 -7.83
N ASP A 49 -5.13 -18.04 -9.11
CA ASP A 49 -6.49 -18.01 -9.65
C ASP A 49 -6.59 -19.09 -10.74
N ASP A 50 -7.37 -20.16 -10.54
CA ASP A 50 -7.45 -21.30 -11.48
C ASP A 50 -6.09 -21.85 -11.92
N SER A 51 -5.18 -22.05 -10.95
CA SER A 51 -3.79 -22.47 -11.16
C SER A 51 -2.91 -21.47 -11.93
N ARG A 52 -3.40 -20.27 -12.21
CA ARG A 52 -2.67 -19.18 -12.86
C ARG A 52 -2.27 -18.13 -11.84
N ILE A 53 -1.03 -17.64 -11.93
CA ILE A 53 -0.55 -16.57 -11.05
C ILE A 53 -0.93 -15.22 -11.64
N ARG A 54 -1.71 -14.43 -10.92
CA ARG A 54 -2.20 -13.11 -11.37
C ARG A 54 -1.85 -12.03 -10.37
N SER A 55 -1.29 -10.93 -10.87
CA SER A 55 -1.04 -9.73 -10.08
C SER A 55 -2.32 -8.95 -9.80
N VAL A 56 -2.44 -8.47 -8.57
CA VAL A 56 -3.50 -7.61 -8.08
C VAL A 56 -2.92 -6.47 -7.27
N ILE A 57 -3.58 -5.32 -7.33
CA ILE A 57 -3.18 -4.10 -6.64
C ILE A 57 -4.36 -3.54 -5.85
N SER A 58 -4.07 -3.06 -4.64
CA SER A 58 -5.01 -2.34 -3.79
C SER A 58 -4.52 -0.91 -3.62
N PHE A 59 -5.44 0.05 -3.60
CA PHE A 59 -5.15 1.47 -3.38
C PHE A 59 -5.73 2.00 -2.07
N ASN A 60 -6.38 1.13 -1.28
CA ASN A 60 -7.09 1.46 -0.05
C ASN A 60 -6.72 0.48 1.07
N ARG A 61 -5.43 0.14 1.18
CA ARG A 61 -4.89 -0.69 2.26
C ARG A 61 -5.46 -2.11 2.32
N GLY A 62 -5.63 -2.74 1.17
CA GLY A 62 -6.18 -4.08 1.07
C GLY A 62 -7.69 -4.15 1.31
N GLY A 63 -8.40 -3.01 1.34
CA GLY A 63 -9.86 -3.00 1.42
C GLY A 63 -10.49 -3.61 0.17
N THR A 64 -10.00 -3.23 -1.01
CA THR A 64 -10.37 -3.82 -2.30
C THR A 64 -9.14 -4.05 -3.16
N TRP A 65 -9.18 -5.10 -3.97
CA TRP A 65 -8.10 -5.52 -4.87
C TRP A 65 -8.62 -5.58 -6.30
N ARG A 66 -7.84 -5.10 -7.26
CA ARG A 66 -8.15 -5.15 -8.69
C ARG A 66 -6.95 -5.61 -9.51
N GLN A 67 -7.19 -6.04 -10.75
CA GLN A 67 -6.12 -6.34 -11.69
C GLN A 67 -5.39 -5.06 -12.11
N LEU A 68 -4.13 -5.20 -12.53
CA LEU A 68 -3.35 -4.07 -13.05
C LEU A 68 -3.79 -3.77 -14.48
N SER A 69 -4.08 -2.50 -14.74
CA SER A 69 -4.42 -1.99 -16.06
C SER A 69 -3.20 -2.03 -16.99
N LYS A 70 -3.38 -2.41 -18.25
CA LYS A 70 -2.43 -2.14 -19.33
C LYS A 70 -3.12 -1.38 -20.48
N PRO A 71 -2.36 -0.66 -21.33
CA PRO A 71 -2.92 0.11 -22.45
C PRO A 71 -3.68 -0.67 -23.55
N GLU A 72 -3.55 -2.00 -23.67
CA GLU A 72 -4.01 -2.75 -24.85
C GLU A 72 -4.62 -4.14 -24.50
N ASN A 73 -5.89 -4.22 -24.09
CA ASN A 73 -6.72 -5.45 -24.00
C ASN A 73 -6.23 -6.70 -23.21
N CYS A 74 -5.04 -6.72 -22.60
CA CYS A 74 -4.61 -7.77 -21.67
C CYS A 74 -4.16 -7.17 -20.34
N ASN A 75 -3.98 -8.02 -19.32
CA ASN A 75 -3.54 -7.56 -18.01
C ASN A 75 -2.01 -7.52 -17.91
N LEU A 76 -1.52 -6.58 -17.10
CA LEU A 76 -0.12 -6.56 -16.68
C LEU A 76 0.05 -7.44 -15.44
N HIS A 77 1.12 -8.20 -15.42
CA HIS A 77 1.53 -8.97 -14.25
C HIS A 77 2.96 -8.61 -13.86
N ILE A 78 3.19 -8.44 -12.57
CA ILE A 78 4.46 -8.01 -12.00
C ILE A 78 5.15 -9.20 -11.33
N HIS A 79 6.42 -9.37 -11.66
CA HIS A 79 7.27 -10.39 -11.08
C HIS A 79 7.67 -10.02 -9.65
N GLY A 80 7.41 -10.94 -8.72
CA GLY A 80 7.77 -10.81 -7.30
C GLY A 80 8.86 -11.79 -6.87
N GLU A 81 8.88 -12.09 -5.57
CA GLU A 81 9.79 -13.07 -4.93
C GLU A 81 9.75 -14.44 -5.59
N HIS A 82 8.56 -14.93 -5.96
CA HIS A 82 8.39 -16.19 -6.67
C HIS A 82 9.22 -16.23 -7.96
N SER A 83 9.20 -15.15 -8.74
CA SER A 83 9.94 -15.06 -9.99
C SER A 83 11.44 -14.86 -9.78
N ARG A 84 11.81 -14.10 -8.74
CA ARG A 84 13.22 -13.91 -8.36
C ARG A 84 13.88 -15.21 -7.91
N ASN A 85 13.20 -16.00 -7.09
CA ASN A 85 13.71 -17.30 -6.62
C ASN A 85 13.86 -18.30 -7.78
N ASN A 86 12.99 -18.21 -8.79
CA ASN A 86 13.09 -18.97 -10.03
C ASN A 86 14.09 -18.37 -11.05
N ARG A 87 14.85 -17.33 -10.68
CA ARG A 87 15.86 -16.64 -11.52
C ARG A 87 15.30 -16.05 -12.81
N ILE A 88 14.02 -15.71 -12.86
CA ILE A 88 13.37 -15.07 -14.01
C ILE A 88 13.72 -13.58 -14.05
N VAL A 89 13.76 -12.93 -12.88
CA VAL A 89 14.06 -11.50 -12.74
C VAL A 89 15.26 -11.27 -11.83
N PRO A 90 16.10 -10.27 -12.13
CA PRO A 90 17.30 -9.98 -11.34
C PRO A 90 16.99 -9.21 -10.05
N MET A 91 15.87 -8.49 -9.99
CA MET A 91 15.46 -7.70 -8.83
C MET A 91 13.93 -7.59 -8.73
N LEU A 92 13.47 -7.05 -7.60
CA LEU A 92 12.05 -6.82 -7.32
C LEU A 92 11.62 -5.42 -7.74
N ALA A 93 10.32 -5.12 -7.65
CA ALA A 93 9.81 -3.78 -7.81
C ALA A 93 10.53 -2.79 -6.87
N LEU A 94 10.93 -1.64 -7.42
CA LEU A 94 11.58 -0.55 -6.71
C LEU A 94 10.61 0.63 -6.57
N THR A 95 10.43 1.08 -5.34
CA THR A 95 9.58 2.22 -4.96
C THR A 95 10.22 2.94 -3.80
N GLU A 96 10.18 4.26 -3.79
CA GLU A 96 10.80 5.08 -2.75
C GLU A 96 9.83 6.18 -2.27
N PRO A 97 9.70 6.44 -0.96
CA PRO A 97 8.78 7.46 -0.44
C PRO A 97 9.04 8.89 -0.98
N THR A 98 10.29 9.17 -1.32
CA THR A 98 10.75 10.45 -1.88
C THR A 98 10.43 10.62 -3.36
N ALA A 99 10.31 9.52 -4.10
CA ALA A 99 9.97 9.49 -5.53
C ALA A 99 8.46 9.24 -5.70
N VAL A 100 7.65 10.25 -5.36
CA VAL A 100 6.19 10.15 -5.25
C VAL A 100 5.55 9.59 -6.52
N GLY A 101 4.78 8.51 -6.35
CA GLY A 101 4.08 7.80 -7.43
C GLY A 101 4.96 6.94 -8.33
N LEU A 102 6.29 7.02 -8.24
CA LEU A 102 7.19 6.23 -9.10
C LEU A 102 7.24 4.77 -8.63
N VAL A 103 7.01 3.86 -9.57
CA VAL A 103 7.15 2.41 -9.39
C VAL A 103 7.85 1.84 -10.61
N ILE A 104 8.94 1.11 -10.41
CA ILE A 104 9.68 0.43 -11.47
C ILE A 104 9.66 -1.06 -11.17
N ALA A 105 9.21 -1.88 -12.11
CA ALA A 105 9.11 -3.32 -11.88
C ALA A 105 9.26 -4.12 -13.16
N HIS A 106 9.80 -5.33 -13.05
CA HIS A 106 9.71 -6.32 -14.12
C HIS A 106 8.29 -6.87 -14.23
N GLY A 107 7.78 -6.96 -15.45
CA GLY A 107 6.45 -7.48 -15.70
C GLY A 107 6.34 -8.23 -17.03
N THR A 108 5.23 -8.95 -17.17
CA THR A 108 4.80 -9.56 -18.42
C THR A 108 3.35 -9.23 -18.69
N VAL A 109 3.02 -9.23 -19.97
CA VAL A 109 1.67 -8.95 -20.45
C VAL A 109 1.03 -10.24 -20.90
N GLY A 110 -0.18 -10.52 -20.41
CA GLY A 110 -0.93 -11.73 -20.79
C GLY A 110 -2.02 -12.08 -19.79
N ASP A 111 -2.37 -13.36 -19.74
CA ASP A 111 -3.41 -13.88 -18.86
C ASP A 111 -2.92 -14.16 -17.41
N SER A 112 -1.62 -14.40 -17.28
CA SER A 112 -0.94 -14.77 -16.02
C SER A 112 0.57 -14.69 -16.15
N LEU A 113 1.28 -14.69 -15.01
CA LEU A 113 2.74 -14.91 -15.00
C LEU A 113 3.06 -16.33 -15.46
N SER A 114 4.02 -16.45 -16.38
CA SER A 114 4.58 -17.72 -16.83
C SER A 114 6.11 -17.68 -16.74
N SER A 115 6.72 -18.82 -16.42
CA SER A 115 8.18 -18.99 -16.43
C SER A 115 8.79 -18.98 -17.82
N SER A 116 7.98 -19.17 -18.87
CA SER A 116 8.44 -19.12 -20.27
C SER A 116 8.52 -17.71 -20.85
N GLN A 117 8.03 -16.70 -20.12
CA GLN A 117 8.01 -15.33 -20.59
C GLN A 117 9.30 -14.60 -20.22
N HIS A 118 9.79 -13.77 -21.14
CA HIS A 118 10.89 -12.86 -20.89
C HIS A 118 10.34 -11.58 -20.28
N PRO A 119 10.76 -11.19 -19.06
CA PRO A 119 10.24 -10.01 -18.41
C PRO A 119 10.82 -8.74 -19.02
N ASP A 120 9.96 -7.77 -19.26
CA ASP A 120 10.32 -6.40 -19.61
C ASP A 120 10.20 -5.50 -18.37
N VAL A 121 10.76 -4.30 -18.43
CA VAL A 121 10.62 -3.30 -17.36
C VAL A 121 9.44 -2.39 -17.64
N PHE A 122 8.57 -2.26 -16.65
CA PHE A 122 7.42 -1.36 -16.64
C PHE A 122 7.61 -0.28 -15.57
N VAL A 123 7.14 0.93 -15.90
CA VAL A 123 7.15 2.07 -15.00
C VAL A 123 5.72 2.60 -14.83
N SER A 124 5.39 2.94 -13.59
CA SER A 124 4.22 3.75 -13.25
C SER A 124 4.69 5.03 -12.59
N SER A 125 4.10 6.17 -13.00
CA SER A 125 4.35 7.48 -12.39
C SER A 125 3.22 7.92 -11.45
N ASP A 126 2.23 7.06 -11.17
CA ASP A 126 1.04 7.39 -10.39
C ASP A 126 0.71 6.35 -9.31
N GLY A 127 1.71 5.57 -8.89
CA GLY A 127 1.57 4.56 -7.84
C GLY A 127 0.91 3.28 -8.31
N GLY A 128 0.92 2.97 -9.61
CA GLY A 128 0.45 1.72 -10.18
C GLY A 128 -0.97 1.77 -10.75
N TYR A 129 -1.57 2.96 -10.92
CA TYR A 129 -2.84 3.10 -11.65
C TYR A 129 -2.64 2.88 -13.15
N ASN A 130 -1.59 3.48 -13.71
CA ASN A 130 -1.20 3.34 -15.10
C ASN A 130 0.25 2.86 -15.19
N TRP A 131 0.50 1.99 -16.16
CA TRP A 131 1.79 1.38 -16.40
C TRP A 131 2.20 1.54 -17.86
N ARG A 132 3.51 1.75 -18.08
CA ARG A 132 4.13 1.84 -19.40
C ARG A 132 5.31 0.89 -19.47
N GLY A 133 5.33 0.01 -20.48
CA GLY A 133 6.53 -0.76 -20.81
C GLY A 133 7.60 0.17 -21.34
N THR A 134 8.80 0.12 -20.75
CA THR A 134 9.83 1.14 -21.00
C THR A 134 11.18 0.58 -21.42
N LEU A 135 11.58 -0.60 -20.92
CA LEU A 135 12.80 -1.28 -21.36
C LEU A 135 12.48 -2.73 -21.70
N ARG A 136 13.08 -3.23 -22.78
CA ARG A 136 12.96 -4.63 -23.18
C ARG A 136 13.99 -5.48 -22.46
N GLY A 137 13.56 -6.60 -21.90
CA GLY A 137 14.40 -7.52 -21.16
C GLY A 137 14.74 -7.07 -19.73
N PRO A 138 15.37 -7.97 -18.96
CA PRO A 138 15.66 -7.74 -17.55
C PRO A 138 16.76 -6.69 -17.37
N HIS A 139 16.50 -5.69 -16.54
CA HIS A 139 17.49 -4.69 -16.10
C HIS A 139 17.62 -4.65 -14.58
N HIS A 140 18.79 -4.23 -14.10
CA HIS A 140 18.92 -3.63 -12.77
C HIS A 140 18.60 -2.13 -12.87
N TYR A 141 17.91 -1.58 -11.88
CA TYR A 141 17.53 -0.16 -11.85
C TYR A 141 17.72 0.45 -10.47
N SER A 142 17.98 1.76 -10.45
CA SER A 142 18.11 2.56 -9.23
C SER A 142 17.42 3.91 -9.39
N ILE A 143 16.78 4.37 -8.32
CA ILE A 143 16.18 5.71 -8.24
C ILE A 143 17.19 6.62 -7.54
N LEU A 144 17.52 7.72 -8.20
CA LEU A 144 18.41 8.78 -7.72
C LEU A 144 17.65 10.10 -7.66
N ASP A 145 18.22 11.06 -6.94
CA ASP A 145 17.69 12.42 -6.77
C ASP A 145 16.17 12.51 -6.54
N SER A 146 15.66 11.66 -5.66
CA SER A 146 14.24 11.58 -5.28
C SER A 146 13.29 11.38 -6.46
N GLY A 147 13.71 10.61 -7.47
CA GLY A 147 12.93 10.34 -8.68
C GLY A 147 13.27 11.25 -9.87
N GLY A 148 14.11 12.28 -9.66
CA GLY A 148 14.59 13.14 -10.75
C GLY A 148 15.51 12.41 -11.74
N LEU A 149 16.11 11.30 -11.32
CA LEU A 149 16.98 10.48 -12.15
C LEU A 149 16.73 8.99 -11.90
N VAL A 150 16.55 8.25 -12.97
CA VAL A 150 16.48 6.78 -12.94
C VAL A 150 17.62 6.24 -13.77
N VAL A 151 18.39 5.31 -13.22
CA VAL A 151 19.47 4.61 -13.93
C VAL A 151 19.09 3.16 -14.09
N ALA A 152 19.37 2.58 -15.26
CA ALA A 152 19.21 1.17 -15.50
C ALA A 152 20.43 0.57 -16.24
N VAL A 153 20.69 -0.70 -15.96
CA VAL A 153 21.75 -1.49 -16.58
C VAL A 153 21.17 -2.83 -16.98
N GLU A 154 21.37 -3.21 -18.24
CA GLU A 154 20.86 -4.48 -18.78
C GLU A 154 21.49 -5.68 -18.04
N ALA A 155 20.67 -6.62 -17.59
CA ALA A 155 21.10 -7.79 -16.82
C ALA A 155 21.54 -8.94 -17.75
N HIS A 156 22.36 -8.64 -18.75
CA HIS A 156 22.86 -9.61 -19.72
C HIS A 156 24.27 -10.08 -19.32
N ARG A 157 24.41 -11.36 -18.95
CA ARG A 157 25.67 -11.92 -18.43
C ARG A 157 26.79 -11.96 -19.46
N ASP A 158 26.44 -12.22 -20.71
CA ASP A 158 27.42 -12.42 -21.79
C ASP A 158 27.63 -11.17 -22.67
N ALA A 159 27.09 -10.01 -22.25
CA ALA A 159 27.22 -8.77 -23.00
C ALA A 159 27.96 -7.71 -22.19
N GLN A 160 28.60 -6.80 -22.92
CA GLN A 160 29.27 -5.64 -22.32
C GLN A 160 28.25 -4.73 -21.65
N VAL A 161 28.63 -4.15 -20.52
CA VAL A 161 27.73 -3.27 -19.75
C VAL A 161 27.26 -2.08 -20.59
N LYS A 162 25.94 -1.89 -20.65
CA LYS A 162 25.29 -0.71 -21.21
C LYS A 162 24.49 -0.03 -20.12
N THR A 163 24.91 1.18 -19.74
CA THR A 163 24.17 2.01 -18.78
C THR A 163 23.31 3.01 -19.53
N ILE A 164 22.05 3.07 -19.13
CA ILE A 164 21.07 4.01 -19.62
C ILE A 164 20.48 4.78 -18.44
N PHE A 165 20.03 5.99 -18.70
CA PHE A 165 19.42 6.84 -17.68
C PHE A 165 18.22 7.60 -18.24
N SER A 166 17.32 8.00 -17.34
CA SER A 166 16.13 8.77 -17.64
C SER A 166 15.99 9.89 -16.61
N THR A 167 15.59 11.09 -17.08
CA THR A 167 15.34 12.28 -16.25
C THR A 167 13.87 12.68 -16.27
N ASP A 168 13.00 11.82 -16.77
CA ASP A 168 11.58 12.08 -17.03
C ASP A 168 10.69 10.93 -16.52
N GLU A 169 11.10 10.34 -15.40
CA GLU A 169 10.42 9.22 -14.73
C GLU A 169 10.30 7.96 -15.62
N GLY A 170 11.33 7.65 -16.41
CA GLY A 170 11.39 6.45 -17.24
C GLY A 170 10.56 6.54 -18.52
N GLN A 171 10.26 7.75 -19.02
CA GLN A 171 9.53 7.91 -20.30
C GLN A 171 10.48 7.88 -21.50
N CYS A 172 11.65 8.49 -21.36
CA CYS A 172 12.71 8.50 -22.35
C CYS A 172 14.02 8.05 -21.71
N TRP A 173 14.75 7.20 -22.42
CA TRP A 173 16.04 6.68 -21.97
C TRP A 173 17.15 7.17 -22.88
N LYS A 174 18.27 7.55 -22.26
CA LYS A 174 19.50 7.98 -22.94
C LYS A 174 20.61 7.00 -22.60
N PHE A 175 21.36 6.61 -23.62
CA PHE A 175 22.55 5.79 -23.46
C PHE A 175 23.75 6.65 -23.09
N TYR A 176 24.56 6.17 -22.15
CA TYR A 176 25.82 6.80 -21.80
C TYR A 176 26.91 5.74 -21.67
N ASN A 177 27.96 5.88 -22.48
CA ASN A 177 29.13 5.03 -22.36
C ASN A 177 30.11 5.61 -21.33
N PHE A 178 30.12 5.02 -20.14
CA PHE A 178 30.91 5.48 -18.99
C PHE A 178 32.30 4.85 -18.91
N THR A 179 32.62 3.86 -19.76
CA THR A 179 33.94 3.21 -19.78
C THR A 179 34.47 3.02 -21.20
N LYS A 180 35.77 3.21 -21.38
CA LYS A 180 36.46 2.85 -22.63
C LYS A 180 36.77 1.36 -22.71
N GLN A 181 36.93 0.71 -21.55
CA GLN A 181 37.23 -0.71 -21.44
C GLN A 181 35.96 -1.43 -20.97
N PRO A 182 35.30 -2.20 -21.84
CA PRO A 182 34.08 -2.90 -21.48
C PRO A 182 34.37 -4.00 -20.45
N PHE A 183 33.37 -4.28 -19.62
CA PHE A 183 33.41 -5.36 -18.63
C PHE A 183 32.01 -6.00 -18.53
N PHE A 184 31.93 -7.15 -17.85
CA PHE A 184 30.68 -7.88 -17.63
C PHE A 184 30.01 -7.44 -16.34
N PHE A 185 28.71 -7.21 -16.40
CA PHE A 185 27.94 -6.69 -15.27
C PHE A 185 27.80 -7.72 -14.14
N ALA A 186 28.01 -7.28 -12.90
CA ALA A 186 27.77 -8.08 -11.71
C ALA A 186 26.79 -7.42 -10.74
N GLY A 187 26.74 -6.08 -10.66
CA GLY A 187 25.86 -5.40 -9.73
C GLY A 187 25.77 -3.89 -9.91
N LEU A 188 24.71 -3.32 -9.36
CA LEU A 188 24.46 -1.88 -9.32
C LEU A 188 24.28 -1.46 -7.86
N ALA A 189 24.97 -0.41 -7.43
CA ALA A 189 24.89 0.10 -6.07
C ALA A 189 24.76 1.63 -6.06
N SER A 190 23.92 2.15 -5.16
CA SER A 190 23.76 3.58 -4.90
C SER A 190 23.78 3.84 -3.39
N GLU A 191 23.96 5.10 -3.00
CA GLU A 191 23.73 5.51 -1.61
C GLU A 191 22.30 5.09 -1.18
N PRO A 192 22.12 4.49 0.01
CA PRO A 192 20.78 4.15 0.52
C PRO A 192 19.83 5.35 0.55
N GLY A 193 18.58 5.11 0.18
CA GLY A 193 17.61 6.16 -0.12
C GLY A 193 17.76 6.63 -1.56
N THR A 194 17.46 7.91 -1.82
CA THR A 194 17.41 8.47 -3.18
C THR A 194 18.10 9.83 -3.30
N LYS A 195 18.95 10.22 -2.36
CA LYS A 195 19.52 11.58 -2.33
C LYS A 195 20.78 11.73 -3.17
N ALA A 196 21.46 10.64 -3.46
CA ALA A 196 22.65 10.65 -4.30
C ALA A 196 22.32 10.98 -5.76
N MET A 197 23.29 11.60 -6.41
CA MET A 197 23.38 11.78 -7.85
C MET A 197 24.39 10.81 -8.48
N SER A 198 24.93 9.88 -7.69
CA SER A 198 25.95 8.95 -8.12
C SER A 198 25.51 7.50 -7.97
N VAL A 199 26.04 6.65 -8.85
CA VAL A 199 25.79 5.21 -8.86
C VAL A 199 27.07 4.47 -9.21
N SER A 200 27.34 3.36 -8.54
CA SER A 200 28.47 2.47 -8.80
C SER A 200 28.00 1.25 -9.58
N VAL A 201 28.61 1.04 -10.75
CA VAL A 201 28.40 -0.14 -11.58
C VAL A 201 29.56 -1.11 -11.33
N TRP A 202 29.25 -2.30 -10.84
CA TRP A 202 30.20 -3.34 -10.48
C TRP A 202 30.21 -4.44 -11.52
N GLY A 203 31.38 -5.03 -11.75
CA GLY A 203 31.54 -6.11 -12.70
C GLY A 203 32.96 -6.66 -12.73
N PHE A 204 33.24 -7.45 -13.74
CA PHE A 204 34.54 -8.07 -13.94
C PHE A 204 34.93 -8.11 -15.41
N ARG A 205 36.22 -8.16 -15.68
CA ARG A 205 36.78 -8.37 -17.02
C ARG A 205 37.94 -9.36 -16.95
N PRO A 206 38.18 -10.13 -18.02
CA PRO A 206 39.38 -10.97 -18.09
C PRO A 206 40.62 -10.09 -18.29
N GLU A 207 41.68 -10.37 -17.54
CA GLU A 207 43.02 -9.85 -17.80
C GLU A 207 43.78 -10.79 -18.77
N ASP A 208 45.00 -10.39 -19.18
CA ASP A 208 45.81 -11.13 -20.15
C ASP A 208 46.15 -12.56 -19.71
N ASP A 209 46.16 -12.84 -18.40
CA ASP A 209 46.39 -14.15 -17.81
C ASP A 209 45.12 -15.01 -17.68
N GLY A 210 43.98 -14.49 -18.13
CA GLY A 210 42.66 -15.13 -18.06
C GLY A 210 41.98 -15.04 -16.70
N GLN A 211 42.58 -14.39 -15.69
CA GLN A 211 41.94 -14.22 -14.38
C GLN A 211 40.92 -13.06 -14.42
N PRO A 212 39.78 -13.19 -13.72
CA PRO A 212 38.80 -12.12 -13.64
C PRO A 212 39.27 -11.01 -12.69
N MET A 213 39.49 -9.80 -13.22
CA MET A 213 39.69 -8.60 -12.43
C MET A 213 38.35 -7.92 -12.14
N TRP A 214 38.08 -7.66 -10.86
CA TRP A 214 36.92 -6.88 -10.44
C TRP A 214 37.10 -5.39 -10.75
N VAL A 215 36.07 -4.78 -11.29
CA VAL A 215 36.04 -3.35 -11.63
C VAL A 215 34.77 -2.73 -11.05
N ALA A 216 34.91 -1.56 -10.45
CA ALA A 216 33.80 -0.73 -10.01
C ALA A 216 33.95 0.65 -10.65
N VAL A 217 32.94 1.10 -11.39
CA VAL A 217 32.91 2.44 -11.99
C VAL A 217 31.80 3.25 -11.37
N THR A 218 32.17 4.36 -10.71
CA THR A 218 31.20 5.29 -10.13
C THR A 218 30.93 6.42 -11.10
N ILE A 219 29.66 6.61 -11.44
CA ILE A 219 29.18 7.67 -12.32
C ILE A 219 28.55 8.74 -11.44
N ASP A 220 29.02 9.98 -11.55
CA ASP A 220 28.42 11.14 -10.89
C ASP A 220 27.67 12.01 -11.91
N PHE A 221 26.34 12.00 -11.83
CA PHE A 221 25.46 12.72 -12.74
C PHE A 221 25.36 14.22 -12.42
N GLN A 222 25.98 14.72 -11.35
CA GLN A 222 26.06 16.17 -11.10
C GLN A 222 26.79 16.92 -12.23
N SER A 223 27.74 16.25 -12.88
CA SER A 223 28.45 16.79 -14.04
C SER A 223 27.54 16.94 -15.27
N LEU A 224 26.49 16.12 -15.39
CA LEU A 224 25.55 16.12 -16.50
C LEU A 224 24.33 17.01 -16.25
N ILE A 225 23.81 17.00 -15.02
CA ILE A 225 22.63 17.76 -14.61
C ILE A 225 23.10 18.82 -13.62
N THR A 226 23.59 19.95 -14.13
CA THR A 226 24.20 21.00 -13.30
C THR A 226 23.16 21.91 -12.64
N ARG A 227 22.03 22.14 -13.31
CA ARG A 227 20.97 23.06 -12.86
C ARG A 227 20.23 22.50 -11.63
N GLU A 228 20.13 23.32 -10.59
CA GLU A 228 19.26 23.04 -9.43
C GLU A 228 17.84 23.54 -9.69
N THR A 229 16.87 22.92 -9.04
CA THR A 229 15.46 23.24 -9.26
C THR A 229 14.97 24.33 -8.31
N ASP A 230 14.39 25.39 -8.88
CA ASP A 230 13.83 26.50 -8.09
C ASP A 230 12.29 26.54 -8.18
N GLN A 231 11.71 26.29 -9.37
CA GLN A 231 10.29 26.48 -9.65
C GLN A 231 9.66 25.42 -10.58
N ASP A 232 10.39 24.37 -10.91
CA ASP A 232 9.96 23.36 -11.89
C ASP A 232 9.03 22.28 -11.34
N TYR A 233 8.16 22.67 -10.42
CA TYR A 233 7.20 21.75 -9.80
C TYR A 233 5.79 21.99 -10.32
N GLU A 234 5.02 20.91 -10.43
CA GLU A 234 3.58 20.92 -10.69
C GLU A 234 2.82 20.31 -9.52
N GLU A 235 1.58 20.77 -9.30
CA GLU A 235 0.68 20.15 -8.34
C GLU A 235 0.02 18.91 -8.96
N TRP A 236 0.07 17.80 -8.23
CA TRP A 236 -0.48 16.52 -8.65
C TRP A 236 -1.37 15.94 -7.55
N LEU A 237 -2.65 15.77 -7.84
CA LEU A 237 -3.61 15.14 -6.94
C LEU A 237 -3.45 13.61 -6.98
N ALA A 238 -3.02 13.02 -5.87
CA ALA A 238 -2.89 11.59 -5.72
C ALA A 238 -4.24 10.88 -5.81
N HIS A 239 -4.24 9.63 -6.30
CA HIS A 239 -5.43 8.80 -6.46
C HIS A 239 -6.55 9.42 -7.30
N SER A 240 -6.25 10.46 -8.08
CA SER A 240 -7.21 11.09 -8.98
C SER A 240 -7.61 10.10 -10.09
N SER A 241 -8.92 9.93 -10.30
CA SER A 241 -9.44 9.19 -11.44
C SER A 241 -10.03 10.17 -12.45
N HIS A 242 -9.60 10.11 -13.71
CA HIS A 242 -10.18 10.90 -14.80
C HIS A 242 -11.61 10.47 -15.19
N MET A 243 -12.17 9.46 -14.51
CA MET A 243 -13.53 8.99 -14.73
C MET A 243 -14.52 10.04 -14.20
N LYS A 244 -15.61 10.28 -14.94
CA LYS A 244 -16.72 11.20 -14.63
C LYS A 244 -17.56 10.75 -13.42
N GLY A 245 -16.92 10.36 -12.32
CA GLY A 245 -17.57 10.10 -11.04
C GLY A 245 -17.71 11.38 -10.22
N ASP A 246 -18.19 11.20 -9.00
CA ASP A 246 -18.38 12.25 -7.99
C ASP A 246 -17.09 13.05 -7.78
N GLN A 247 -17.02 14.25 -8.38
CA GLN A 247 -15.86 15.15 -8.34
C GLN A 247 -15.46 15.46 -6.89
N GLU A 248 -16.43 15.44 -5.98
CA GLU A 248 -16.21 15.73 -4.56
C GLU A 248 -15.38 14.64 -3.87
N ARG A 249 -15.42 13.39 -4.34
CA ARG A 249 -14.64 12.28 -3.77
C ARG A 249 -13.38 11.94 -4.56
N ASN A 250 -13.13 12.63 -5.67
CA ASN A 250 -11.93 12.41 -6.47
C ASN A 250 -10.65 12.58 -5.62
N GLY A 251 -9.75 11.59 -5.69
CA GLY A 251 -8.51 11.54 -4.90
C GLY A 251 -8.69 11.22 -3.42
N CYS A 252 -9.91 10.95 -2.95
CA CYS A 252 -10.14 10.62 -1.55
C CYS A 252 -9.83 9.14 -1.27
N VAL A 253 -8.76 8.90 -0.52
CA VAL A 253 -8.35 7.55 -0.10
C VAL A 253 -8.07 7.55 1.40
N LEU A 254 -8.72 6.62 2.10
CA LEU A 254 -8.65 6.52 3.56
C LEU A 254 -8.97 7.89 4.23
N GLY A 255 -10.06 8.49 3.77
CA GLY A 255 -10.62 9.74 4.28
C GLY A 255 -9.82 11.03 4.01
N VAL A 256 -8.79 11.00 3.16
CA VAL A 256 -7.93 12.17 2.89
C VAL A 256 -7.63 12.28 1.40
N LYS A 257 -7.59 13.52 0.90
CA LYS A 257 -6.98 13.87 -0.39
C LYS A 257 -5.57 14.39 -0.16
N GLU A 258 -4.62 13.95 -0.99
CA GLU A 258 -3.24 14.42 -0.94
C GLU A 258 -2.84 15.03 -2.29
N THR A 259 -2.43 16.31 -2.27
CA THR A 259 -1.89 17.00 -3.45
C THR A 259 -0.40 17.20 -3.25
N TYR A 260 0.41 16.58 -4.10
CA TYR A 260 1.87 16.61 -4.04
C TYR A 260 2.43 17.67 -4.98
N ARG A 261 3.56 18.29 -4.63
CA ARG A 261 4.39 19.06 -5.58
C ARG A 261 5.44 18.12 -6.18
N ARG A 262 5.34 17.85 -7.48
CA ARG A 262 6.20 16.92 -8.21
C ARG A 262 7.01 17.64 -9.26
N LEU A 263 8.23 17.16 -9.52
CA LEU A 263 9.07 17.73 -10.57
C LEU A 263 8.39 17.50 -11.92
N LYS A 264 8.31 18.55 -12.75
CA LYS A 264 7.76 18.44 -14.10
C LYS A 264 8.62 17.49 -14.92
N LYS A 265 7.97 16.57 -15.64
CA LYS A 265 8.64 15.54 -16.46
C LYS A 265 9.59 16.12 -17.52
N GLN A 266 9.29 17.28 -18.07
CA GLN A 266 10.11 17.99 -19.05
C GLN A 266 11.28 18.78 -18.45
N SER A 267 11.32 18.95 -17.12
CA SER A 267 12.32 19.78 -16.45
C SER A 267 13.53 18.93 -16.07
N VAL A 268 14.65 19.19 -16.74
CA VAL A 268 15.94 18.56 -16.42
C VAL A 268 16.68 19.42 -15.40
N CYS A 269 16.53 19.10 -14.12
CA CYS A 269 17.21 19.73 -12.99
C CYS A 269 17.29 18.78 -11.80
N ARG A 270 18.14 19.14 -10.83
CA ARG A 270 18.33 18.40 -9.59
C ARG A 270 17.33 18.86 -8.52
N ASN A 271 16.67 17.92 -7.85
CA ASN A 271 15.95 18.16 -6.59
C ASN A 271 16.93 18.51 -5.46
N GLY A 272 18.08 17.85 -5.43
CA GLY A 272 19.15 18.10 -4.45
C GLY A 272 18.98 17.31 -3.14
N ARG A 273 20.08 17.19 -2.38
CA ARG A 273 20.15 16.37 -1.15
C ARG A 273 19.19 16.84 -0.04
N GLY A 274 18.85 18.12 -0.05
CA GLY A 274 17.92 18.76 0.89
C GLY A 274 16.44 18.60 0.53
N PHE A 275 16.11 17.94 -0.58
CA PHE A 275 14.73 17.76 -1.02
C PHE A 275 13.87 17.05 0.03
N VAL A 276 12.68 17.61 0.24
CA VAL A 276 11.63 17.07 1.11
C VAL A 276 10.33 17.07 0.32
N VAL A 277 9.62 15.95 0.35
CA VAL A 277 8.31 15.82 -0.31
C VAL A 277 7.34 16.84 0.28
N ASN A 278 6.90 17.79 -0.56
CA ASN A 278 5.90 18.78 -0.18
C ASN A 278 4.52 18.31 -0.63
N LYS A 279 3.58 18.22 0.32
CA LYS A 279 2.19 17.84 0.06
C LYS A 279 1.21 18.63 0.91
N LYS A 280 0.04 18.89 0.34
CA LYS A 280 -1.15 19.40 1.04
C LYS A 280 -2.10 18.25 1.30
N GLN A 281 -2.70 18.21 2.49
CA GLN A 281 -3.69 17.21 2.86
C GLN A 281 -5.01 17.91 3.18
N SER A 282 -6.12 17.36 2.68
CA SER A 282 -7.46 17.79 3.06
C SER A 282 -8.33 16.59 3.43
N PRO A 283 -9.04 16.62 4.59
CA PRO A 283 -9.95 15.56 4.97
C PRO A 283 -11.15 15.52 4.03
N CYS A 284 -11.71 14.33 3.83
CA CYS A 284 -12.97 14.13 3.12
C CYS A 284 -14.12 13.92 4.10
N LEU A 285 -15.35 14.13 3.64
CA LEU A 285 -16.54 13.70 4.37
C LEU A 285 -16.59 12.17 4.49
N CYS A 286 -16.93 11.65 5.67
CA CYS A 286 -17.06 10.22 5.87
C CYS A 286 -18.27 9.67 5.10
N THR A 287 -18.10 8.47 4.58
CA THR A 287 -19.14 7.67 3.92
C THR A 287 -19.24 6.31 4.59
N ARG A 288 -20.24 5.51 4.20
CA ARG A 288 -20.35 4.11 4.66
C ARG A 288 -19.11 3.28 4.31
N GLU A 289 -18.38 3.65 3.26
CA GLU A 289 -17.19 2.91 2.82
C GLU A 289 -15.96 3.13 3.71
N ASP A 290 -15.99 4.14 4.57
CA ASP A 290 -14.92 4.44 5.51
C ASP A 290 -15.12 3.69 6.85
N TYR A 291 -16.19 2.88 6.94
CA TYR A 291 -16.49 1.98 8.04
C TYR A 291 -16.60 0.52 7.57
N LEU A 292 -16.23 -0.41 8.43
CA LEU A 292 -16.32 -1.86 8.21
C LEU A 292 -16.96 -2.53 9.43
N ASP A 293 -17.69 -3.63 9.23
CA ASP A 293 -18.23 -4.45 10.31
C ASP A 293 -17.37 -5.70 10.55
N TYR A 294 -17.32 -6.17 11.80
CA TYR A 294 -16.58 -7.39 12.16
C TYR A 294 -17.32 -8.63 11.67
N GLY A 295 -16.59 -9.59 11.10
CA GLY A 295 -17.21 -10.78 10.49
C GLY A 295 -17.91 -10.48 9.15
N TYR A 296 -17.75 -9.27 8.60
CA TYR A 296 -18.19 -8.94 7.26
C TYR A 296 -17.00 -8.61 6.36
N TYR A 297 -17.14 -8.88 5.07
CA TYR A 297 -16.18 -8.50 4.04
C TYR A 297 -16.92 -7.86 2.87
N ARG A 298 -16.21 -7.05 2.07
CA ARG A 298 -16.79 -6.48 0.85
C ARG A 298 -16.70 -7.50 -0.28
N HIS A 299 -17.84 -7.83 -0.88
CA HIS A 299 -17.86 -8.68 -2.06
C HIS A 299 -17.37 -7.87 -3.29
N LYS A 300 -16.74 -8.52 -4.27
CA LYS A 300 -16.10 -7.83 -5.41
C LYS A 300 -17.07 -6.96 -6.24
N ASN A 301 -18.36 -7.27 -6.20
CA ASN A 301 -19.37 -6.68 -7.09
C ASN A 301 -20.35 -5.73 -6.38
N THR A 302 -20.26 -5.57 -5.06
CA THR A 302 -21.20 -4.73 -4.29
C THR A 302 -20.43 -3.92 -3.23
N SER A 303 -20.90 -2.71 -2.95
CA SER A 303 -20.45 -1.92 -1.79
C SER A 303 -21.07 -2.42 -0.47
N GLU A 304 -21.91 -3.46 -0.55
CA GLU A 304 -22.54 -4.09 0.59
C GLU A 304 -21.55 -5.00 1.33
N CYS A 305 -21.56 -4.87 2.65
CA CYS A 305 -20.81 -5.74 3.53
C CYS A 305 -21.55 -7.08 3.59
N VAL A 306 -20.91 -8.16 3.12
CA VAL A 306 -21.45 -9.52 3.16
C VAL A 306 -20.92 -10.23 4.39
N ARG A 307 -21.81 -10.88 5.13
CA ARG A 307 -21.43 -11.65 6.31
C ARG A 307 -20.58 -12.84 5.91
N GLN A 308 -19.45 -13.01 6.58
CA GLN A 308 -18.62 -14.18 6.45
C GLN A 308 -19.35 -15.39 7.04
N SER A 309 -19.35 -16.52 6.33
CA SER A 309 -20.05 -17.74 6.76
C SER A 309 -19.57 -18.28 8.12
N SER A 310 -18.32 -18.00 8.49
CA SER A 310 -17.72 -18.38 9.77
C SER A 310 -17.88 -17.33 10.88
N ALA A 311 -18.56 -16.21 10.63
CA ALA A 311 -18.72 -15.16 11.63
C ALA A 311 -19.74 -15.57 12.71
N PRO A 312 -19.38 -15.55 14.00
CA PRO A 312 -20.31 -15.87 15.09
C PRO A 312 -21.54 -14.95 15.06
N ASN A 313 -22.71 -15.49 15.47
CA ASN A 313 -24.01 -14.82 15.44
C ASN A 313 -24.18 -13.70 16.48
N LYS A 314 -23.22 -13.55 17.40
CA LYS A 314 -23.28 -12.68 18.58
C LYS A 314 -21.89 -12.17 18.95
N THR A 315 -21.89 -11.17 19.84
CA THR A 315 -20.78 -10.63 20.63
C THR A 315 -19.60 -11.59 20.70
N LEU A 316 -18.44 -11.16 20.23
CA LEU A 316 -17.25 -11.98 20.30
C LEU A 316 -16.80 -11.97 21.76
N GLU A 317 -17.01 -13.07 22.48
CA GLU A 317 -16.38 -13.32 23.77
C GLU A 317 -14.91 -13.66 23.49
N MET A 318 -14.03 -12.70 23.73
CA MET A 318 -12.59 -12.92 23.64
C MET A 318 -12.01 -12.86 25.04
N CYS A 319 -11.37 -13.95 25.46
CA CYS A 319 -10.61 -13.99 26.71
C CYS A 319 -9.29 -13.23 26.50
N LEU A 320 -9.24 -11.97 26.92
CA LEU A 320 -8.03 -11.15 26.93
C LEU A 320 -7.45 -11.18 28.34
N SER A 321 -6.29 -11.81 28.51
CA SER A 321 -5.58 -11.87 29.81
C SER A 321 -6.36 -12.52 30.97
N GLY A 322 -7.31 -13.41 30.67
CA GLY A 322 -8.11 -14.11 31.68
C GLY A 322 -9.45 -13.45 32.02
N GLU A 323 -9.76 -12.28 31.44
CA GLU A 323 -11.08 -11.65 31.51
C GLU A 323 -11.81 -11.83 30.16
N GLU A 324 -13.09 -12.19 30.22
CA GLU A 324 -13.96 -12.24 29.05
C GLU A 324 -14.45 -10.84 28.71
N ASP A 325 -13.95 -10.28 27.61
CA ASP A 325 -14.43 -9.01 27.07
C ASP A 325 -15.51 -9.27 26.01
N GLU A 326 -16.68 -8.64 26.18
CA GLU A 326 -17.73 -8.62 25.16
C GLU A 326 -17.42 -7.56 24.08
N LEU A 327 -16.98 -8.01 22.90
CA LEU A 327 -16.83 -7.14 21.74
C LEU A 327 -18.17 -7.00 21.00
N LEU A 328 -18.86 -5.87 21.22
CA LEU A 328 -20.00 -5.43 20.44
C LEU A 328 -19.59 -5.25 18.96
N THR A 329 -20.17 -6.06 18.08
CA THR A 329 -20.01 -5.98 16.62
C THR A 329 -20.76 -4.76 16.09
N ALA A 330 -20.09 -3.61 16.12
CA ALA A 330 -20.58 -2.37 15.51
C ALA A 330 -19.64 -1.94 14.37
N TYR A 331 -20.18 -1.17 13.42
CA TYR A 331 -19.40 -0.50 12.38
C TYR A 331 -18.20 0.24 13.00
N ARG A 332 -16.99 -0.16 12.63
CA ARG A 332 -15.74 0.48 13.03
C ARG A 332 -15.18 1.30 11.88
N LYS A 333 -14.53 2.42 12.20
CA LYS A 333 -13.81 3.20 11.19
C LYS A 333 -12.62 2.39 10.66
N VAL A 334 -12.36 2.44 9.37
CA VAL A 334 -11.21 1.76 8.75
C VAL A 334 -9.92 2.29 9.37
N PRO A 335 -8.96 1.44 9.77
CA PRO A 335 -7.73 1.91 10.39
C PRO A 335 -6.93 2.85 9.50
N SER A 336 -6.44 3.94 10.11
CA SER A 336 -5.75 5.05 9.43
C SER A 336 -6.61 5.88 8.49
N ASP A 337 -7.93 5.69 8.49
CA ASP A 337 -8.87 6.59 7.84
C ASP A 337 -9.04 7.89 8.65
N ARG A 338 -8.94 9.03 7.97
CA ARG A 338 -9.02 10.36 8.59
C ARG A 338 -10.15 11.22 8.01
N CYS A 339 -11.24 10.60 7.57
CA CYS A 339 -12.43 11.34 7.15
C CYS A 339 -13.03 12.11 8.35
N GLU A 340 -13.67 13.23 8.08
CA GLU A 340 -14.27 14.12 9.08
C GLU A 340 -15.70 14.49 8.67
N GLY A 341 -16.64 14.50 9.62
CA GLY A 341 -18.06 14.76 9.33
C GLY A 341 -18.71 13.70 8.42
N GLY A 342 -19.88 14.00 7.88
CA GLY A 342 -20.62 13.07 7.00
C GLY A 342 -21.26 11.90 7.74
N PHE A 343 -21.16 10.70 7.17
CA PHE A 343 -21.74 9.48 7.73
C PHE A 343 -21.05 9.06 9.03
N SER A 344 -21.85 8.86 10.07
CA SER A 344 -21.44 8.21 11.31
C SER A 344 -22.41 7.07 11.60
N PRO A 345 -21.95 5.83 11.83
CA PRO A 345 -22.84 4.76 12.22
C PRO A 345 -23.50 5.12 13.54
N GLN A 346 -24.83 4.95 13.63
CA GLN A 346 -25.50 5.02 14.92
C GLN A 346 -24.97 3.86 15.76
N LEU A 347 -24.12 4.17 16.74
CA LEU A 347 -23.77 3.21 17.76
C LEU A 347 -25.09 2.75 18.38
N ALA A 348 -25.40 1.46 18.24
CA ALA A 348 -26.33 0.80 19.12
C ALA A 348 -25.69 0.78 20.51
N VAL A 349 -25.67 1.94 21.17
CA VAL A 349 -25.64 2.02 22.62
C VAL A 349 -27.00 1.46 23.04
N GLN A 350 -27.14 0.14 23.02
CA GLN A 350 -28.26 -0.52 23.67
C GLN A 350 -28.18 -0.09 25.12
N THR A 351 -29.04 0.85 25.51
CA THR A 351 -30.02 0.78 26.61
C THR A 351 -29.61 0.13 27.96
N VAL A 352 -28.39 -0.34 28.18
CA VAL A 352 -27.96 -0.92 29.46
C VAL A 352 -27.89 0.17 30.51
N LYS A 353 -27.32 1.34 30.21
CA LYS A 353 -27.32 2.48 31.14
C LYS A 353 -28.74 2.96 31.47
N LEU A 354 -29.64 3.00 30.50
CA LEU A 354 -31.02 3.45 30.73
C LEU A 354 -31.82 2.44 31.54
N VAL A 355 -31.66 1.13 31.27
CA VAL A 355 -32.26 0.06 32.05
C VAL A 355 -31.68 0.03 33.47
N LEU A 356 -30.37 0.20 33.65
CA LEU A 356 -29.76 0.28 34.99
C LEU A 356 -30.30 1.47 35.78
N ILE A 357 -30.43 2.64 35.14
CA ILE A 357 -31.02 3.83 35.78
C ILE A 357 -32.48 3.57 36.15
N LEU A 358 -33.28 2.99 35.24
CA LEU A 358 -34.69 2.65 35.50
C LEU A 358 -34.84 1.62 36.63
N VAL A 359 -33.97 0.61 36.69
CA VAL A 359 -33.96 -0.41 37.75
C VAL A 359 -33.54 0.21 39.09
N CYS A 360 -32.50 1.05 39.11
CA CYS A 360 -32.06 1.74 40.32
C CYS A 360 -33.11 2.73 40.85
N VAL A 361 -33.76 3.50 39.96
CA VAL A 361 -34.84 4.43 40.31
C VAL A 361 -36.06 3.64 40.79
N GLY A 362 -36.44 2.56 40.11
CA GLY A 362 -37.54 1.69 40.51
C GLY A 362 -37.33 1.07 41.89
N ALA A 363 -36.13 0.52 42.14
CA ALA A 363 -35.77 -0.04 43.45
C ALA A 363 -35.78 1.04 44.55
N GLY A 364 -35.27 2.24 44.26
CA GLY A 364 -35.29 3.36 45.20
C GLY A 364 -36.71 3.79 45.60
N VAL A 365 -37.64 3.85 44.64
CA VAL A 365 -39.04 4.19 44.90
C VAL A 365 -39.73 3.11 45.75
N VAL A 366 -39.49 1.82 45.47
CA VAL A 366 -40.07 0.72 46.26
C VAL A 366 -39.60 0.77 47.71
N VAL A 367 -38.30 1.01 47.93
CA VAL A 367 -37.74 1.16 49.28
C VAL A 367 -38.35 2.37 50.00
N LEU A 368 -38.51 3.51 49.32
CA LEU A 368 -39.10 4.70 49.91
C LEU A 368 -40.56 4.47 50.33
N VAL A 369 -41.36 3.82 49.47
CA VAL A 369 -42.76 3.47 49.78
C VAL A 369 -42.84 2.51 50.95
N ALA A 370 -41.96 1.52 51.03
CA ALA A 370 -41.90 0.59 52.16
C ALA A 370 -41.56 1.30 53.48
N VAL A 371 -40.58 2.22 53.46
CA VAL A 371 -40.19 3.01 54.64
C VAL A 371 -41.31 3.94 55.08
N VAL A 372 -41.93 4.67 54.15
CA VAL A 372 -43.06 5.57 54.46
C VAL A 372 -44.24 4.77 55.02
N SER A 373 -44.55 3.62 54.42
CA SER A 373 -45.61 2.73 54.90
C SER A 373 -45.30 2.23 56.32
N ALA A 374 -44.08 1.76 56.58
CA ALA A 374 -43.67 1.31 57.91
C ALA A 374 -43.76 2.43 58.95
N VAL A 375 -43.30 3.65 58.62
CA VAL A 375 -43.42 4.83 59.49
C VAL A 375 -44.88 5.17 59.77
N PHE A 376 -45.76 5.08 58.78
CA PHE A 376 -47.20 5.30 58.96
C PHE A 376 -47.82 4.24 59.86
N THR A 377 -47.47 2.95 59.69
CA THR A 377 -47.97 1.87 60.54
C THR A 377 -47.50 2.02 61.98
N VAL A 378 -46.23 2.39 62.19
CA VAL A 378 -45.67 2.66 63.53
C VAL A 378 -46.34 3.86 64.17
N LYS A 379 -46.49 4.99 63.46
CA LYS A 379 -47.26 6.15 63.96
C LYS A 379 -48.69 5.74 64.33
N ARG A 380 -49.36 4.95 63.49
CA ARG A 380 -50.73 4.51 63.74
C ARG A 380 -50.84 3.53 64.91
N MET A 381 -49.81 2.74 65.22
CA MET A 381 -49.74 1.93 66.45
C MET A 381 -49.49 2.79 67.69
N VAL A 382 -48.58 3.77 67.62
CA VAL A 382 -48.23 4.64 68.75
C VAL A 382 -49.41 5.54 69.15
N TYR A 383 -50.16 6.08 68.18
CA TYR A 383 -51.32 6.93 68.46
C TYR A 383 -52.61 6.18 68.84
N ARG A 384 -52.62 4.84 68.74
CA ARG A 384 -53.80 4.03 69.11
C ARG A 384 -53.71 3.42 70.51
N ASN A 385 -52.58 3.61 71.18
CA ASN A 385 -52.30 3.17 72.55
C ASN A 385 -51.97 4.34 73.51
N GLY A 386 -52.34 5.57 73.15
CA GLY A 386 -52.15 6.79 73.95
C GLY A 386 -53.46 7.32 74.50
#